data_AF-A0A401PTI8-F1
#
_entry.id   AF-A0A401PTI8-F1
#
_cell.length_a   1.000
_cell.length_b   1.000
_cell.length_c   1.000
_cell.angle_alpha   90.00
_cell.angle_beta   90.00
_cell.angle_gamma   90.00
#
_symmetry.space_group_name_H-M   'P 1'
#
loop_
_entity.id
_entity.type
_entity.pdbx_description
1 polymer ?
#
loop_
_entity_poly.entity_id
_entity_poly.type
_entity_poly.pdbx_seq_one_letter_code
_entity_poly.pdbx_strand_id
1 'polypeptide(L)'
;MFVIQNIENSNLLLLVTEAYCDCSIFPPVTLEPKEVKYILYITFKCERMRTQKLRRRPDSCHAFHPEENAEECGGASGISLAGTLLALNLGMAVAVLQ
;
A
#
# COMPACT_ATOMS: atom_id res chain seq x y z
N MET A 1 37.45 -31.17 -15.04
CA MET A 1 37.22 -31.49 -13.61
C MET A 1 37.34 -30.22 -12.78
N PHE A 2 36.60 -30.10 -11.67
CA PHE A 2 36.79 -28.99 -10.72
C PHE A 2 36.79 -29.51 -9.28
N VAL A 3 37.48 -28.79 -8.39
CA VAL A 3 37.53 -29.05 -6.96
C VAL A 3 37.14 -27.77 -6.23
N ILE A 4 36.26 -27.88 -5.23
CA ILE A 4 35.85 -26.77 -4.36
C ILE A 4 36.22 -27.12 -2.93
N GLN A 5 36.88 -26.19 -2.23
CA GLN A 5 37.25 -26.33 -0.83
C GLN A 5 36.90 -25.06 -0.05
N ASN A 6 36.36 -25.21 1.17
CA ASN A 6 36.11 -24.09 2.07
C ASN A 6 37.40 -23.64 2.75
N ILE A 7 37.59 -22.33 2.94
CA ILE A 7 38.68 -21.79 3.76
C ILE A 7 38.16 -21.63 5.20
N GLU A 8 38.83 -22.31 6.13
CA GLU A 8 38.44 -22.30 7.54
C GLU A 8 38.32 -20.89 8.12
N ASN A 9 37.35 -20.69 9.00
CA ASN A 9 37.06 -19.41 9.68
C ASN A 9 36.79 -18.24 8.72
N SER A 10 36.31 -18.50 7.50
CA SER A 10 35.95 -17.47 6.53
C SER A 10 34.71 -17.84 5.71
N ASN A 11 34.20 -16.88 4.94
CA ASN A 11 33.15 -17.08 3.94
C ASN A 11 33.71 -17.33 2.52
N LEU A 12 35.00 -17.68 2.42
CA LEU A 12 35.69 -17.84 1.14
C LEU A 12 35.74 -19.31 0.71
N LEU A 13 35.78 -19.50 -0.61
CA LEU A 13 35.90 -20.79 -1.28
C LEU A 13 37.12 -20.78 -2.21
N LEU A 14 37.91 -21.86 -2.17
CA LEU A 14 38.95 -22.13 -3.15
C LEU A 14 38.37 -23.01 -4.26
N LEU A 15 38.34 -22.48 -5.49
CA LEU A 15 37.91 -23.19 -6.69
C LEU A 15 39.13 -23.49 -7.57
N VAL A 16 39.38 -24.77 -7.85
CA VAL A 16 40.42 -25.22 -8.77
C VAL A 16 39.75 -25.85 -9.99
N THR A 17 40.10 -25.36 -11.18
CA THR A 17 39.55 -25.82 -12.46
C THR A 17 40.68 -26.05 -13.46
N GLU A 18 40.41 -26.84 -14.50
CA GLU A 18 41.27 -26.97 -15.66
C GLU A 18 41.28 -25.68 -16.49
N ALA A 19 42.43 -25.39 -17.12
CA ALA A 19 42.61 -24.21 -17.97
C ALA A 19 42.00 -24.36 -19.37
N TYR A 20 41.70 -25.59 -19.78
CA TYR A 20 41.14 -25.90 -21.10
C TYR A 20 39.64 -26.17 -20.96
N CYS A 21 38.85 -25.11 -20.92
CA CYS A 21 37.38 -25.19 -20.94
C CYS A 21 36.84 -24.18 -21.97
N ASP A 22 36.02 -24.66 -22.91
CA ASP A 22 35.31 -23.79 -23.84
C ASP A 22 34.04 -23.25 -23.18
N CYS A 23 34.16 -22.09 -22.55
CA CYS A 23 33.07 -21.42 -21.84
C CYS A 23 32.17 -20.56 -22.76
N SER A 24 32.40 -20.57 -24.08
CA SER A 24 31.68 -19.70 -25.03
C SER A 24 30.17 -19.98 -25.14
N ILE A 25 29.72 -21.16 -24.68
CA ILE A 25 28.33 -21.59 -24.71
C ILE A 25 27.51 -21.01 -23.54
N PHE A 26 28.17 -20.56 -22.47
CA PHE A 26 27.48 -20.09 -21.27
C PHE A 26 27.36 -18.57 -21.26
N PRO A 27 26.14 -18.02 -21.09
CA PRO A 27 25.99 -16.59 -20.93
C PRO A 27 26.68 -16.11 -19.65
N PRO A 28 27.24 -14.90 -19.63
CA PRO A 28 27.86 -14.34 -18.43
C PRO A 28 26.82 -14.19 -17.32
N VAL A 29 27.16 -14.61 -16.11
CA VAL A 29 26.34 -14.39 -14.91
C VAL A 29 26.62 -12.97 -14.41
N THR A 30 25.67 -12.06 -14.57
CA THR A 30 25.78 -10.68 -14.07
C THR A 30 25.12 -10.55 -12.69
N LEU A 31 25.71 -9.72 -11.83
CA LEU A 31 25.16 -9.36 -10.51
C LEU A 31 24.41 -8.03 -10.54
N GLU A 32 23.97 -7.61 -11.73
CA GLU A 32 23.28 -6.32 -11.89
C GLU A 32 21.90 -6.36 -11.25
N PRO A 33 21.49 -5.30 -10.54
CA PRO A 33 20.17 -5.24 -9.94
C PRO A 33 19.11 -5.25 -11.03
N LYS A 34 18.27 -6.28 -11.02
CA LYS A 34 17.15 -6.40 -11.96
C LYS A 34 15.90 -5.78 -11.37
N GLU A 35 15.42 -4.72 -11.99
CA GLU A 35 14.14 -4.13 -11.63
C GLU A 35 13.00 -5.13 -11.92
N VAL A 36 12.24 -5.47 -10.87
CA VAL A 36 11.07 -6.34 -11.00
C VAL A 36 9.90 -5.48 -11.47
N LYS A 37 9.70 -5.39 -12.79
CA LYS A 37 8.57 -4.67 -13.37
C LYS A 37 7.23 -5.25 -12.89
N TYR A 38 6.26 -4.36 -12.65
CA TYR A 38 4.92 -4.59 -12.08
C TYR A 38 4.14 -5.82 -12.58
N ILE A 39 4.38 -6.31 -13.80
CA ILE A 39 3.71 -7.50 -14.35
C ILE A 39 4.08 -8.76 -13.55
N LEU A 40 5.35 -8.88 -13.12
CA LEU A 40 5.79 -9.93 -12.21
C LEU A 40 5.08 -9.77 -10.85
N TYR A 41 4.91 -8.54 -10.35
CA TYR A 41 4.21 -8.29 -9.09
C TYR A 41 2.74 -8.73 -9.14
N ILE A 42 2.01 -8.56 -10.25
CA ILE A 42 0.62 -9.02 -10.36
C ILE A 42 0.56 -10.55 -10.26
N THR A 43 1.40 -11.25 -11.03
CA THR A 43 1.48 -12.73 -10.99
C THR A 43 1.93 -13.23 -9.61
N PHE A 44 2.96 -12.61 -9.02
CA PHE A 44 3.43 -12.93 -7.67
C PHE A 44 2.41 -12.58 -6.58
N LYS A 45 1.61 -11.53 -6.75
CA LYS A 45 0.55 -11.16 -5.82
C LYS A 45 -0.58 -12.17 -5.86
N CYS A 46 -0.99 -12.63 -7.06
CA CYS A 46 -1.99 -13.70 -7.22
C CYS A 46 -1.51 -15.02 -6.59
N GLU A 47 -0.28 -15.43 -6.90
CA GLU A 47 0.32 -16.64 -6.31
C GLU A 47 0.52 -16.51 -4.79
N ARG A 48 0.91 -15.32 -4.31
CA ARG A 48 0.98 -15.02 -2.87
C ARG A 48 -0.38 -15.09 -2.21
N MET A 49 -1.45 -14.59 -2.86
CA MET A 49 -2.82 -14.69 -2.34
C MET A 49 -3.27 -16.14 -2.19
N ARG A 50 -2.91 -17.03 -3.13
CA ARG A 50 -3.20 -18.47 -3.06
C ARG A 50 -2.46 -19.19 -1.93
N THR A 51 -1.28 -18.70 -1.56
CA THR A 51 -0.41 -19.30 -0.54
C THR A 51 -0.46 -18.58 0.81
N GLN A 52 -1.36 -17.60 1.00
CA GLN A 52 -1.49 -16.95 2.30
C GLN A 52 -1.93 -17.97 3.35
N LYS A 53 -1.27 -17.94 4.51
CA LYS A 53 -1.70 -18.68 5.69
C LYS A 53 -3.16 -18.33 5.98
N LEU A 54 -3.97 -19.36 6.24
CA LEU A 54 -5.35 -19.18 6.66
C LEU A 54 -5.39 -18.30 7.92
N ARG A 55 -6.09 -17.17 7.86
CA ARG A 55 -6.36 -16.34 9.03
C ARG A 55 -7.74 -16.67 9.56
N ARG A 56 -7.86 -16.80 10.89
CA ARG A 56 -9.15 -17.01 11.53
C ARG A 56 -9.99 -15.73 11.44
N ARG A 57 -11.25 -15.85 11.02
CA ARG A 57 -12.22 -14.74 11.06
C ARG A 57 -12.61 -14.48 12.52
N PRO A 58 -12.84 -13.22 12.93
CA PRO A 58 -13.43 -12.92 14.23
C PRO A 58 -14.74 -13.70 14.45
N ASP A 59 -15.01 -14.08 15.70
CA ASP A 59 -16.18 -14.92 16.04
C ASP A 59 -17.51 -14.14 15.91
N SER A 60 -17.50 -12.80 16.04
CA SER A 60 -18.65 -11.93 15.79
C SER A 60 -18.29 -10.68 14.98
N CYS A 61 -19.29 -10.10 14.33
CA CYS A 61 -19.19 -8.86 13.56
C CYS A 61 -20.42 -8.01 13.89
N HIS A 62 -20.22 -6.86 14.53
CA HIS A 62 -21.28 -5.93 14.92
C HIS A 62 -21.16 -4.67 14.06
N ALA A 63 -21.78 -4.68 12.88
CA ALA A 63 -21.60 -3.62 11.88
C ALA A 63 -22.40 -2.34 12.19
N PHE A 64 -23.39 -2.42 13.08
CA PHE A 64 -24.30 -1.33 13.40
C PHE A 64 -24.65 -1.35 14.88
N HIS A 65 -24.72 -0.16 15.50
CA HIS A 65 -25.21 0.02 16.85
C HIS A 65 -26.70 0.42 16.83
N PRO A 66 -27.56 -0.09 17.73
CA PRO A 66 -28.99 0.28 17.73
C PRO A 66 -29.26 1.76 18.03
N GLU A 67 -28.29 2.46 18.64
CA GLU A 67 -28.35 3.91 18.85
C GLU A 67 -27.74 4.72 17.70
N GLU A 68 -27.14 4.07 16.69
CA GLU A 68 -26.64 4.77 15.49
C GLU A 68 -27.80 5.12 14.57
N ASN A 69 -28.03 6.42 14.39
CA ASN A 69 -28.98 6.93 13.42
C ASN A 69 -28.24 7.40 12.15
N ALA A 70 -28.26 6.59 11.10
CA ALA A 70 -27.65 6.93 9.81
C ALA A 70 -28.38 8.07 9.07
N GLU A 71 -29.55 8.48 9.54
CA GLU A 71 -30.34 9.58 8.97
C GLU A 71 -29.86 10.95 9.47
N GLU A 72 -29.12 11.00 10.58
CA GLU A 72 -28.36 12.19 11.04
C GLU A 72 -27.09 12.39 10.21
N CYS A 73 -27.24 12.36 8.89
CA CYS A 73 -26.24 12.83 7.96
C CYS A 73 -26.08 14.35 8.12
N GLY A 74 -24.85 14.86 8.02
CA GLY A 74 -24.45 16.24 8.30
C GLY A 74 -25.08 17.30 7.38
N GLY A 75 -26.39 17.48 7.47
CA GLY A 75 -27.09 18.66 6.99
C GLY A 75 -26.64 19.83 7.87
N ALA A 76 -25.74 20.65 7.35
CA ALA A 76 -25.44 21.95 7.95
C ALA A 76 -26.77 22.63 8.24
N SER A 77 -27.06 22.86 9.54
CA SER A 77 -28.28 23.55 9.98
C SER A 77 -28.42 24.80 9.13
N GLY A 78 -29.49 24.85 8.33
CA GLY A 78 -29.65 25.86 7.30
C GLY A 78 -29.37 27.25 7.86
N ILE A 79 -28.61 28.03 7.11
CA ILE A 79 -28.19 29.42 7.36
C ILE A 79 -29.38 30.41 7.48
N SER A 80 -30.59 29.89 7.71
CA SER A 80 -31.88 30.58 7.73
C SER A 80 -31.93 31.69 8.79
N LEU A 81 -31.35 31.48 9.97
CA LEU A 81 -31.26 32.49 11.03
C LEU A 81 -30.36 33.68 10.65
N ALA A 82 -29.32 33.46 9.84
CA ALA A 82 -28.45 34.56 9.41
C ALA A 82 -29.17 35.49 8.43
N GLY A 83 -29.99 34.93 7.52
CA GLY A 83 -30.75 35.71 6.55
C GLY A 83 -31.79 36.62 7.18
N THR A 84 -32.54 36.13 8.18
CA THR A 84 -33.56 36.93 8.88
C THR A 84 -32.93 38.04 9.73
N LEU A 85 -31.81 37.74 10.41
CA LEU A 85 -31.05 38.75 11.16
C LEU A 85 -30.46 39.82 10.24
N LEU A 86 -29.93 39.44 9.08
CA LEU A 86 -29.39 40.41 8.11
C LEU A 86 -30.48 41.36 7.60
N ALA A 87 -31.66 40.83 7.26
CA ALA A 87 -32.80 41.61 6.79
C ALA A 87 -33.31 42.60 7.86
N LEU A 88 -33.39 42.17 9.12
CA LEU A 88 -33.75 43.03 10.25
C LEU A 88 -32.74 44.17 10.43
N ASN A 89 -31.44 43.88 10.38
CA ASN A 89 -30.40 44.89 10.52
C ASN A 89 -30.43 45.91 9.37
N LEU A 90 -30.64 45.48 8.13
CA LEU A 90 -30.81 46.39 6.99
C LEU A 90 -32.07 47.27 7.13
N GLY A 91 -33.20 46.70 7.55
CA GLY A 91 -34.44 47.44 7.75
C GLY A 91 -34.29 48.55 8.80
N MET A 92 -33.63 48.25 9.92
CA MET A 92 -33.34 49.25 10.96
C MET A 92 -32.37 50.33 10.47
N ALA A 93 -31.35 49.97 9.68
CA ALA A 93 -30.42 50.95 9.13
C ALA A 93 -31.11 51.94 8.16
N VAL A 94 -32.02 51.45 7.32
CA VAL A 94 -32.80 52.31 6.40
C VAL A 94 -33.73 53.24 7.18
N ALA A 95 -34.39 52.74 8.23
CA ALA A 95 -35.30 53.55 9.05
C ALA A 95 -34.59 54.66 9.85
N VAL A 96 -33.30 54.51 10.14
CA VAL A 96 -32.48 55.52 10.85
C VAL A 96 -31.91 56.58 9.89
N LEU A 97 -31.89 56.29 8.58
CA LEU A 97 -31.36 57.18 7.54
C LEU A 97 -32.44 58.05 6.84
N GLN A 98 -33.70 57.96 7.28
CA GLN A 98 -34.82 58.84 6.88
C GLN A 98 -35.24 59.74 8.05
#